data_AF-A0A4W4ESA4-F1
#
_entry.id   AF-A0A4W4ESA4-F1
#
_cell.length_a   1.000
_cell.length_b   1.000
_cell.length_c   1.000
_cell.angle_alpha   90.00
_cell.angle_beta   90.00
_cell.angle_gamma   90.00
#
_symmetry.space_group_name_H-M   'P 1'
#
loop_
_entity.id
_entity.type
_entity.pdbx_description
1 polymer ?
#
loop_
_entity_poly.entity_id
_entity_poly.type
_entity_poly.pdbx_seq_one_letter_code
_entity_poly.pdbx_strand_id
1 'polypeptide(L)'
;MAYVHVSVNKTSKDYLANERRYNYTTPKSFLEQIKLYRNLLALKRKDLTTKMERLENGLQKLNSATAQAKLAAQEVNLKQKTADADKLIQVVGVEAEKVSREKAVADEEEQKVAIPKDRSWKAAKVMMAKVDTFLDSLISFNKEDIHKNSLKAVQPYLQDPEFKPELVAAKSNAAAGLCSWVINIVKFYEVYCEVEPKRQALNKANAELASAQEKLSIIKAKINATKFERATVGGLASENVRWAETVANFRHQERTLCGDVLLITAFVSYLGFFTKRYRHELMDNTWKPYLITPGLDPLAMLMDDADLATWQNEGLPADRMSTENATILTSCERWPLMVDPQLQGIKWIKNKYTDDLWVIRIGQKG
;
A
#
# COMPACT_ATOMS: atom_id res chain seq x y z
N MET A 1 -46.92 -1.71 22.18
CA MET A 1 -47.32 -2.90 22.97
C MET A 1 -48.82 -3.05 23.17
N ALA A 2 -49.53 -2.07 23.75
CA ALA A 2 -50.99 -2.19 23.96
C ALA A 2 -51.78 -2.44 22.66
N TYR A 3 -51.44 -1.73 21.59
CA TYR A 3 -52.03 -1.95 20.26
C TYR A 3 -51.86 -3.38 19.74
N VAL A 4 -50.64 -3.93 19.85
CA VAL A 4 -50.34 -5.34 19.51
C VAL A 4 -51.27 -6.26 20.30
N HIS A 5 -51.33 -6.11 21.62
CA HIS A 5 -52.17 -6.96 22.47
C HIS A 5 -53.66 -6.90 22.06
N VAL A 6 -54.21 -5.71 21.84
CA VAL A 6 -55.61 -5.53 21.41
C VAL A 6 -55.86 -6.12 20.02
N SER A 7 -54.91 -5.95 19.08
CA SER A 7 -55.02 -6.51 17.73
C SER A 7 -55.05 -8.04 17.72
N VAL A 8 -54.28 -8.68 18.61
CA VAL A 8 -54.32 -10.12 18.81
C VAL A 8 -55.69 -10.54 19.36
N ASN A 9 -56.25 -9.80 20.33
CA ASN A 9 -57.57 -10.12 20.90
C ASN A 9 -58.67 -10.09 19.83
N LYS A 10 -58.62 -9.10 18.93
CA LYS A 10 -59.55 -9.00 17.80
C LYS A 10 -59.38 -10.20 16.87
N THR A 11 -58.14 -10.47 16.48
CA THR A 11 -57.80 -11.58 15.57
C THR A 11 -58.17 -12.94 16.16
N SER A 12 -58.05 -13.14 17.48
CA SER A 12 -58.48 -14.36 18.16
C SER A 12 -59.98 -14.62 18.02
N LYS A 13 -60.82 -13.56 18.03
CA LYS A 13 -62.27 -13.70 17.81
C LYS A 13 -62.57 -14.15 16.39
N ASP A 14 -61.90 -13.54 15.40
CA ASP A 14 -62.04 -13.90 13.99
C ASP A 14 -61.52 -15.32 13.72
N TYR A 15 -60.44 -15.71 14.40
CA TYR A 15 -59.85 -17.05 14.33
C TYR A 15 -60.80 -18.12 14.87
N LEU A 16 -61.53 -17.85 15.95
CA LEU A 16 -62.55 -18.75 16.48
C LEU A 16 -63.76 -18.85 15.57
N ALA A 17 -64.21 -17.73 15.02
CA ALA A 17 -65.34 -17.72 14.08
C ALA A 17 -65.05 -18.57 12.84
N ASN A 18 -63.84 -18.45 12.28
CA ASN A 18 -63.48 -19.07 11.01
C ASN A 18 -62.88 -20.48 11.15
N GLU A 19 -62.00 -20.69 12.13
CA GLU A 19 -61.22 -21.93 12.25
C GLU A 19 -61.58 -22.74 13.51
N ARG A 20 -62.56 -22.30 14.30
CA ARG A 20 -62.98 -22.95 15.56
C ARG A 20 -61.83 -23.12 16.58
N ARG A 21 -60.78 -22.32 16.43
CA ARG A 21 -59.62 -22.26 17.33
C ARG A 21 -59.59 -20.89 18.01
N TYR A 22 -59.42 -20.86 19.32
CA TYR A 22 -59.33 -19.61 20.07
C TYR A 22 -58.01 -19.52 20.82
N ASN A 23 -57.35 -18.35 20.72
CA ASN A 23 -56.17 -18.04 21.50
C ASN A 23 -56.54 -17.04 22.61
N TYR A 24 -56.29 -17.43 23.85
CA TYR A 24 -56.51 -16.58 25.02
C TYR A 24 -55.28 -15.71 25.27
N THR A 25 -55.44 -14.41 25.03
CA THR A 25 -54.50 -13.42 25.53
C THR A 25 -54.81 -13.14 27.00
N THR A 26 -53.77 -13.19 27.82
CA THR A 26 -53.89 -12.97 29.26
C THR A 26 -52.97 -11.82 29.69
N PRO A 27 -53.23 -11.19 30.85
CA PRO A 27 -52.28 -10.26 31.44
C PRO A 27 -50.89 -10.88 31.60
N LYS A 28 -50.83 -12.19 31.87
CA LYS A 28 -49.57 -12.94 31.94
C LYS A 28 -48.83 -12.93 30.60
N SER A 29 -49.50 -13.22 29.48
CA SER A 29 -48.92 -13.16 28.13
C SER A 29 -48.35 -11.77 27.81
N PHE A 30 -49.03 -10.70 28.26
CA PHE A 30 -48.54 -9.34 28.08
C PHE A 30 -47.29 -9.05 28.92
N LEU A 31 -47.24 -9.51 30.17
CA LEU A 31 -46.06 -9.38 31.03
C LEU A 31 -44.86 -10.18 30.50
N GLU A 32 -45.10 -11.37 29.94
CA GLU A 32 -44.04 -12.15 29.28
C GLU A 32 -43.46 -11.38 28.08
N GLN A 33 -44.31 -10.77 27.25
CA GLN A 33 -43.83 -9.95 26.13
C GLN A 33 -42.94 -8.79 26.62
N ILE A 34 -43.34 -8.10 27.71
CA ILE A 34 -42.54 -7.01 28.29
C ILE A 34 -41.19 -7.54 28.79
N LYS A 35 -41.19 -8.69 29.48
CA LYS A 35 -39.96 -9.30 29.98
C LYS A 35 -39.02 -9.69 28.83
N LEU A 36 -39.53 -10.39 27.82
CA LEU A 36 -38.78 -10.77 26.63
C LEU A 36 -38.23 -9.54 25.90
N TYR A 37 -39.04 -8.49 25.75
CA TYR A 37 -38.62 -7.24 25.11
C TYR A 37 -37.47 -6.57 25.86
N ARG A 38 -37.56 -6.46 27.19
CA ARG A 38 -36.49 -5.86 28.01
C ARG A 38 -35.19 -6.65 27.89
N ASN A 39 -35.27 -7.98 27.97
CA ASN A 39 -34.11 -8.86 27.89
C ASN A 39 -33.46 -8.80 26.51
N LEU A 40 -34.25 -8.95 25.45
CA LEU A 40 -33.76 -8.95 24.06
C LEU A 40 -33.21 -7.59 23.66
N LEU A 41 -33.87 -6.49 24.05
CA LEU A 41 -33.38 -5.13 23.77
C LEU A 41 -32.04 -4.87 24.46
N ALA A 42 -31.89 -5.27 25.73
CA ALA A 42 -30.64 -5.11 26.46
C ALA A 42 -29.50 -5.91 25.81
N LEU A 43 -29.78 -7.17 25.44
CA LEU A 43 -28.80 -8.03 24.77
C LEU A 43 -28.37 -7.46 23.42
N LYS A 44 -29.33 -7.08 22.56
CA LYS A 44 -29.04 -6.57 21.21
C LYS A 44 -28.38 -5.20 21.24
N ARG A 45 -28.77 -4.32 22.16
CA ARG A 45 -28.07 -3.04 22.35
C ARG A 45 -26.62 -3.27 22.75
N LYS A 46 -26.36 -4.15 23.72
CA LYS A 46 -24.98 -4.48 24.14
C LYS A 46 -24.15 -5.06 22.99
N ASP A 47 -24.72 -5.95 22.18
CA ASP A 47 -24.05 -6.53 21.02
C ASP A 47 -23.70 -5.47 19.96
N LEU A 48 -24.66 -4.59 19.61
CA LEU A 48 -24.41 -3.48 18.69
C LEU A 48 -23.35 -2.51 19.22
N THR A 49 -23.42 -2.13 20.49
CA THR A 49 -22.42 -1.25 21.12
C THR A 49 -21.03 -1.88 21.06
N THR A 50 -20.89 -3.17 21.41
CA THR A 50 -19.61 -3.88 21.36
C THR A 50 -19.04 -3.93 19.93
N LYS A 51 -19.90 -4.21 18.93
CA LYS A 51 -19.51 -4.23 17.52
C LYS A 51 -19.07 -2.85 17.02
N MET A 52 -19.79 -1.80 17.42
CA MET A 52 -19.44 -0.41 17.11
C MET A 52 -18.11 0.00 17.74
N GLU A 53 -17.94 -0.19 19.04
CA GLU A 53 -16.71 0.15 19.76
C GLU A 53 -15.50 -0.55 19.16
N ARG A 54 -15.63 -1.83 18.78
CA ARG A 54 -14.56 -2.57 18.11
C ARG A 54 -14.15 -1.92 16.80
N LEU A 55 -15.11 -1.55 15.95
CA LEU A 55 -14.83 -0.93 14.65
C LEU A 55 -14.30 0.49 14.81
N GLU A 56 -14.85 1.28 15.74
CA GLU A 56 -14.38 2.63 16.03
C GLU A 56 -12.93 2.64 16.54
N ASN A 57 -12.59 1.71 17.43
CA ASN A 57 -11.21 1.51 17.87
C ASN A 57 -10.29 1.11 16.70
N GLY A 58 -10.77 0.26 15.79
CA GLY A 58 -10.04 -0.11 14.57
C GLY A 58 -9.80 1.09 13.64
N LEU A 59 -10.85 1.89 13.41
CA LEU A 59 -10.81 3.12 12.62
C LEU A 59 -9.84 4.14 13.22
N GLN A 60 -9.86 4.32 14.54
CA GLN A 60 -8.95 5.24 15.21
C GLN A 60 -7.48 4.85 15.02
N LYS A 61 -7.17 3.55 15.17
CA LYS A 61 -5.82 3.01 14.91
C LYS A 61 -5.39 3.17 13.46
N LEU A 62 -6.30 2.92 12.52
CA LEU A 62 -6.04 3.04 11.09
C LEU A 62 -5.76 4.50 10.71
N ASN A 63 -6.58 5.43 11.20
CA ASN A 63 -6.39 6.85 10.99
C ASN A 63 -5.08 7.36 11.62
N SER A 64 -4.71 6.90 12.82
CA SER A 64 -3.42 7.26 13.42
C SER A 64 -2.24 6.72 12.62
N ALA A 65 -2.30 5.48 12.14
CA ALA A 65 -1.25 4.89 11.32
C ALA A 65 -1.11 5.62 9.98
N THR A 66 -2.23 5.98 9.35
CA THR A 66 -2.25 6.75 8.09
C THR A 66 -1.68 8.16 8.29
N ALA A 67 -2.00 8.81 9.40
CA ALA A 67 -1.45 10.13 9.73
C ALA A 67 0.07 10.07 9.96
N GLN A 68 0.55 9.07 10.70
CA GLN A 68 1.99 8.86 10.93
C GLN A 68 2.74 8.56 9.63
N ALA A 69 2.20 7.71 8.75
CA ALA A 69 2.79 7.42 7.45
C ALA A 69 2.90 8.69 6.59
N LYS A 70 1.84 9.52 6.55
CA LYS A 70 1.83 10.77 5.80
C LYS A 70 2.87 11.78 6.32
N LEU A 71 3.03 11.89 7.64
CA LEU A 71 4.07 12.70 8.27
C LEU A 71 5.48 12.21 7.91
N ALA A 72 5.73 10.90 8.05
CA ALA A 72 7.01 10.30 7.69
C ALA A 72 7.37 10.52 6.20
N ALA A 73 6.41 10.37 5.30
CA ALA A 73 6.60 10.65 3.88
C ALA A 73 6.90 12.13 3.59
N GLN A 74 6.29 13.05 4.34
CA GLN A 74 6.55 14.48 4.22
C GLN A 74 7.94 14.85 4.74
N GLU A 75 8.39 14.26 5.85
CA GLU A 75 9.76 14.44 6.38
C GLU A 75 10.83 13.92 5.41
N VAL A 76 10.61 12.76 4.80
CA VAL A 76 11.55 12.19 3.80
C VAL A 76 11.66 13.10 2.58
N ASN A 77 10.54 13.63 2.08
CA ASN A 77 10.54 14.57 0.96
C ASN A 77 11.25 15.89 1.30
N LEU A 78 11.05 16.42 2.50
CA LEU A 78 11.75 17.62 2.97
C LEU A 78 13.27 17.39 3.05
N LYS A 79 13.71 16.29 3.66
CA LYS A 79 15.14 15.93 3.77
C LYS A 79 15.79 15.75 2.40
N GLN A 80 15.08 15.20 1.43
CA GLN A 80 15.58 15.09 0.06
C GLN A 80 15.72 16.45 -0.61
N LYS A 81 14.71 17.32 -0.50
CA LYS A 81 14.77 18.67 -1.08
C LYS A 81 15.87 19.53 -0.45
N THR A 82 16.10 19.41 0.86
CA THR A 82 17.22 20.12 1.51
C THR A 82 18.56 19.58 1.03
N ALA A 83 18.73 18.26 0.96
CA ALA A 83 19.97 17.65 0.46
C ALA A 83 20.25 17.99 -1.02
N ASP A 84 19.22 18.03 -1.86
CA ASP A 84 19.34 18.44 -3.26
C ASP A 84 19.72 19.92 -3.39
N ALA A 85 19.18 20.80 -2.52
CA ALA A 85 19.57 22.21 -2.46
C ALA A 85 21.02 22.41 -2.00
N ASP A 86 21.46 21.68 -0.97
CA ASP A 86 22.84 21.72 -0.46
C ASP A 86 23.85 21.28 -1.51
N LYS A 87 23.54 20.21 -2.26
CA LYS A 87 24.37 19.77 -3.40
C LYS A 87 24.47 20.84 -4.48
N LEU A 88 23.38 21.53 -4.79
CA LEU A 88 23.38 22.58 -5.81
C LEU A 88 24.27 23.77 -5.40
N ILE A 89 24.20 24.18 -4.13
CA ILE A 89 25.04 25.24 -3.57
C ILE A 89 26.52 24.87 -3.68
N GLN A 90 26.86 23.60 -3.38
CA GLN A 90 28.23 23.12 -3.44
C GLN A 90 28.79 23.13 -4.87
N VAL A 91 27.99 22.68 -5.86
CA VAL A 91 28.39 22.70 -7.28
C VAL A 91 28.60 24.12 -7.79
N VAL A 92 27.69 25.05 -7.47
CA VAL A 92 27.84 26.46 -7.87
C VAL A 92 29.08 27.10 -7.25
N GLY A 93 29.41 26.77 -6.00
CA GLY A 93 30.63 27.24 -5.33
C GLY A 93 31.91 26.73 -6.00
N VAL A 94 31.97 25.43 -6.32
CA VAL A 94 33.13 24.82 -7.00
C VAL A 94 33.28 25.36 -8.42
N GLU A 95 32.18 25.53 -9.16
CA GLU A 95 32.23 26.07 -10.53
C GLU A 95 32.68 27.54 -10.54
N ALA A 96 32.25 28.35 -9.58
CA ALA A 96 32.70 29.74 -9.43
C ALA A 96 34.20 29.85 -9.11
N GLU A 97 34.74 28.96 -8.27
CA GLU A 97 36.19 28.87 -8.05
C GLU A 97 36.95 28.42 -9.29
N LYS A 98 36.41 27.46 -10.03
CA LYS A 98 37.08 26.91 -11.22
C LYS A 98 37.15 27.93 -12.35
N VAL A 99 36.07 28.66 -12.61
CA VAL A 99 36.03 29.78 -13.58
C VAL A 99 37.03 30.88 -13.20
N SER A 100 37.21 31.15 -11.89
CA SER A 100 38.20 32.11 -11.40
C SER A 100 39.64 31.64 -11.66
N ARG A 101 39.94 30.35 -11.41
CA ARG A 101 41.28 29.78 -11.64
C ARG A 101 41.61 29.63 -13.13
N GLU A 102 40.67 29.19 -13.96
CA GLU A 102 40.88 29.06 -15.41
C GLU A 102 41.13 30.43 -16.05
N LYS A 103 40.51 31.50 -15.55
CA LYS A 103 40.77 32.87 -15.99
C LYS A 103 42.16 33.37 -15.59
N ALA A 104 42.66 32.97 -14.42
CA ALA A 104 44.01 33.35 -13.96
C ALA A 104 45.14 32.57 -14.69
N VAL A 105 44.91 31.31 -15.05
CA VAL A 105 45.89 30.48 -15.77
C VAL A 105 46.00 30.88 -17.25
N ALA A 106 44.89 31.27 -17.88
CA ALA A 106 44.88 31.76 -19.27
C ALA A 106 45.72 33.05 -19.46
N ASP A 107 45.83 33.89 -18.44
CA ASP A 107 46.63 35.13 -18.48
C ASP A 107 48.14 34.88 -18.24
N GLU A 108 48.53 33.74 -17.65
CA GLU A 108 49.93 33.42 -17.31
C GLU A 108 50.65 32.57 -18.39
N GLU A 109 49.94 31.71 -19.11
CA GLU A 109 50.53 30.79 -20.09
C GLU A 109 50.85 31.47 -21.45
N GLU A 110 50.34 32.66 -21.73
CA GLU A 110 50.63 33.39 -22.97
C GLU A 110 52.07 33.97 -23.03
N GLN A 111 52.83 33.94 -21.93
CA GLN A 111 54.17 34.57 -21.82
C GLN A 111 55.39 33.62 -21.89
N LYS A 112 55.23 32.29 -21.89
CA LYS A 112 56.36 31.36 -21.69
C LYS A 112 56.63 30.36 -22.83
N VAL A 113 56.63 30.76 -24.10
CA VAL A 113 57.32 29.95 -25.13
C VAL A 113 58.06 30.82 -26.16
N ALA A 114 59.19 31.38 -25.74
CA ALA A 114 60.16 31.97 -26.67
C ALA A 114 61.01 30.87 -27.29
N ILE A 115 60.79 30.59 -28.58
CA ILE A 115 61.72 29.80 -29.40
C ILE A 115 63.09 30.48 -29.33
N PRO A 116 64.20 29.77 -29.03
CA PRO A 116 65.54 30.36 -29.06
C PRO A 116 65.81 31.03 -30.42
N LYS A 117 66.05 32.35 -30.39
CA LYS A 117 66.26 33.16 -31.60
C LYS A 117 67.64 32.91 -32.25
N ASP A 118 68.61 32.37 -31.51
CA ASP A 118 69.97 32.10 -31.99
C ASP A 118 70.20 30.59 -32.14
N ARG A 119 70.37 30.15 -33.40
CA ARG A 119 70.65 28.75 -33.80
C ARG A 119 72.10 28.56 -34.26
N SER A 120 73.00 29.48 -33.91
CA SER A 120 74.41 29.40 -34.32
C SER A 120 75.14 28.21 -33.69
N TRP A 121 76.20 27.73 -34.34
CA TRP A 121 77.10 26.70 -33.82
C TRP A 121 77.63 27.03 -32.41
N LYS A 122 77.85 28.33 -32.14
CA LYS A 122 78.31 28.82 -30.84
C LYS A 122 77.26 28.60 -29.74
N ALA A 123 75.98 28.89 -30.03
CA ALA A 123 74.88 28.68 -29.09
C ALA A 123 74.63 27.19 -28.81
N ALA A 124 74.67 26.34 -29.84
CA ALA A 124 74.53 24.90 -29.70
C ALA A 124 75.65 24.29 -28.83
N LYS A 125 76.90 24.72 -29.04
CA LYS A 125 78.05 24.27 -28.25
C LYS A 125 77.94 24.66 -26.77
N VAL A 126 77.42 25.85 -26.48
CA VAL A 126 77.20 26.32 -25.09
C VAL A 126 76.07 25.55 -24.41
N MET A 127 74.97 25.27 -25.13
CA MET A 127 73.85 24.46 -24.62
C MET A 127 74.32 23.06 -24.23
N MET A 128 75.15 22.43 -25.07
CA MET A 128 75.63 21.06 -24.84
C MET A 128 76.90 20.98 -23.97
N ALA A 129 77.49 22.11 -23.56
CA ALA A 129 78.73 22.13 -22.78
C ALA A 129 78.56 21.56 -21.37
N LYS A 130 77.35 21.65 -20.79
CA LYS A 130 77.01 21.08 -19.48
C LYS A 130 76.18 19.80 -19.66
N VAL A 131 76.87 18.67 -19.67
CA VAL A 131 76.29 17.37 -20.03
C VAL A 131 75.14 16.96 -19.11
N ASP A 132 75.30 17.08 -17.79
CA ASP A 132 74.28 16.63 -16.82
C ASP A 132 72.97 17.42 -16.98
N THR A 133 73.06 18.75 -17.06
CA THR A 133 71.89 19.61 -17.26
C THR A 133 71.21 19.39 -18.61
N PHE A 134 71.98 19.03 -19.63
CA PHE A 134 71.43 18.75 -20.95
C PHE A 134 70.68 17.41 -20.96
N LEU A 135 71.24 16.38 -20.32
CA LEU A 135 70.58 15.07 -20.16
C LEU A 135 69.31 15.18 -19.32
N ASP A 136 69.34 15.88 -18.19
CA ASP A 136 68.15 16.11 -17.36
C ASP A 136 67.05 16.82 -18.14
N SER A 137 67.41 17.78 -19.00
CA SER A 137 66.47 18.50 -19.87
C SER A 137 65.81 17.58 -20.90
N LEU A 138 66.51 16.55 -21.40
CA LEU A 138 65.96 15.55 -22.33
C LEU A 138 65.06 14.53 -21.62
N ILE A 139 65.41 14.14 -20.39
CA ILE A 139 64.65 13.17 -19.59
C ILE A 139 63.36 13.79 -19.06
N SER A 140 63.44 15.02 -18.56
CA SER A 140 62.30 15.77 -18.02
C SER A 140 61.49 16.51 -19.09
N PHE A 141 61.85 16.38 -20.37
CA PHE A 141 61.17 17.06 -21.45
C PHE A 141 59.68 16.71 -21.47
N ASN A 142 58.83 17.74 -21.48
CA ASN A 142 57.38 17.57 -21.54
C ASN A 142 56.95 17.14 -22.95
N LYS A 143 56.96 15.84 -23.18
CA LYS A 143 56.52 15.20 -24.44
C LYS A 143 55.00 15.31 -24.68
N GLU A 144 54.22 15.77 -23.70
CA GLU A 144 52.76 15.89 -23.76
C GLU A 144 52.32 17.33 -24.12
N ASP A 145 53.20 18.32 -23.99
CA ASP A 145 52.95 19.73 -24.29
C ASP A 145 54.09 20.35 -25.12
N ILE A 146 54.05 20.12 -26.44
CA ILE A 146 55.00 20.67 -27.40
C ILE A 146 54.33 21.83 -28.16
N HIS A 147 54.87 23.04 -27.99
CA HIS A 147 54.34 24.22 -28.66
C HIS A 147 54.41 24.10 -30.20
N LYS A 148 53.34 24.52 -30.89
CA LYS A 148 53.18 24.44 -32.36
C LYS A 148 54.34 25.04 -33.15
N ASN A 149 54.96 26.11 -32.62
CA ASN A 149 56.10 26.74 -33.31
C ASN A 149 57.37 25.90 -33.26
N SER A 150 57.57 25.09 -32.21
CA SER A 150 58.71 24.17 -32.11
C SER A 150 58.57 23.03 -33.11
N LEU A 151 57.36 22.51 -33.31
CA LEU A 151 57.07 21.52 -34.35
C LEU A 151 57.34 22.06 -35.76
N LYS A 152 56.85 23.27 -36.07
CA LYS A 152 57.12 23.94 -37.35
C LYS A 152 58.61 24.16 -37.60
N ALA A 153 59.39 24.43 -36.55
CA ALA A 153 60.83 24.64 -36.66
C ALA A 153 61.61 23.35 -36.91
N VAL A 154 61.12 22.22 -36.40
CA VAL A 154 61.74 20.89 -36.56
C VAL A 154 61.30 20.19 -37.86
N GLN A 155 60.13 20.55 -38.39
CA GLN A 155 59.54 19.98 -39.61
C GLN A 155 60.50 19.87 -40.82
N PRO A 156 61.29 20.90 -41.18
CA PRO A 156 62.18 20.83 -42.34
C PRO A 156 63.28 19.78 -42.18
N TYR A 157 63.76 19.55 -40.94
CA TYR A 157 64.79 18.56 -40.64
C TYR A 157 64.25 17.14 -40.67
N LEU A 158 62.99 16.93 -40.25
CA LEU A 158 62.34 15.61 -40.32
C LEU A 158 61.99 15.18 -41.76
N GLN A 159 61.88 16.13 -42.68
CA GLN A 159 61.63 15.87 -44.11
C GLN A 159 62.92 15.59 -44.89
N ASP A 160 64.09 15.83 -44.29
CA ASP A 160 65.38 15.59 -44.90
C ASP A 160 65.68 14.07 -44.97
N PRO A 161 65.92 13.49 -46.15
CA PRO A 161 66.29 12.08 -46.30
C PRO A 161 67.57 11.67 -45.55
N GLU A 162 68.47 12.63 -45.26
CA GLU A 162 69.72 12.40 -44.50
C GLU A 162 69.51 12.38 -42.98
N PHE A 163 68.38 12.90 -42.47
CA PHE A 163 68.07 12.95 -41.04
C PHE A 163 67.45 11.64 -40.53
N LYS A 164 68.21 10.54 -40.70
CA LYS A 164 67.83 9.21 -40.20
C LYS A 164 68.89 8.70 -39.23
N PRO A 165 68.51 8.10 -38.08
CA PRO A 165 69.46 7.59 -37.09
C PRO A 165 70.51 6.64 -37.69
N GLU A 166 70.10 5.80 -38.65
CA GLU A 166 70.97 4.85 -39.34
C GLU A 166 72.08 5.52 -40.18
N LEU A 167 71.76 6.65 -40.83
CA LEU A 167 72.72 7.41 -41.65
C LEU A 167 73.63 8.28 -40.78
N VAL A 168 73.08 8.88 -39.71
CA VAL A 168 73.84 9.69 -38.76
C VAL A 168 74.81 8.83 -37.93
N ALA A 169 74.47 7.56 -37.65
CA ALA A 169 75.34 6.63 -36.94
C ALA A 169 76.68 6.38 -37.64
N ALA A 170 76.71 6.44 -38.98
CA ALA A 170 77.94 6.33 -39.76
C ALA A 170 78.95 7.47 -39.50
N LYS A 171 78.49 8.61 -38.94
CA LYS A 171 79.32 9.76 -38.56
C LYS A 171 79.48 9.90 -37.05
N SER A 172 78.45 9.61 -36.27
CA SER A 172 78.49 9.64 -34.80
C SER A 172 77.32 8.88 -34.16
N ASN A 173 77.64 7.90 -33.31
CA ASN A 173 76.65 7.14 -32.56
C ASN A 173 75.88 7.99 -31.55
N ALA A 174 76.53 8.98 -30.91
CA ALA A 174 75.88 9.88 -29.97
C ALA A 174 74.88 10.82 -30.68
N ALA A 175 75.23 11.29 -31.88
CA ALA A 175 74.32 12.09 -32.70
C ALA A 175 73.13 11.27 -33.23
N ALA A 176 73.33 9.98 -33.53
CA ALA A 176 72.25 9.07 -33.91
C ALA A 176 71.23 8.86 -32.79
N GLY A 177 71.68 8.79 -31.53
CA GLY A 177 70.80 8.72 -30.35
C GLY A 177 69.90 9.95 -30.21
N LEU A 178 70.47 11.15 -30.37
CA LEU A 178 69.70 12.41 -30.35
C LEU A 178 68.74 12.54 -31.54
N CYS A 179 69.17 12.12 -32.74
CA CYS A 179 68.31 12.05 -33.92
C CYS A 179 67.09 11.13 -33.69
N SER A 180 67.34 9.93 -33.13
CA SER A 180 66.28 8.99 -32.77
C SER A 180 65.33 9.56 -31.70
N TRP A 181 65.87 10.23 -30.69
CA TRP A 181 65.07 10.89 -29.64
C TRP A 181 64.13 11.95 -30.23
N VAL A 182 64.61 12.85 -31.09
CA VAL A 182 63.79 13.89 -31.72
C VAL A 182 62.66 13.28 -32.55
N ILE A 183 62.95 12.26 -33.36
CA ILE A 183 61.95 11.56 -34.19
C ILE A 183 60.88 10.91 -33.31
N ASN A 184 61.28 10.23 -32.23
CA ASN A 184 60.35 9.52 -31.36
C ASN A 184 59.48 10.48 -30.53
N ILE A 185 60.02 11.62 -30.08
CA ILE A 185 59.26 12.63 -29.36
C ILE A 185 58.19 13.28 -30.25
N VAL A 186 58.54 13.62 -31.50
CA VAL A 186 57.56 14.20 -32.44
C VAL A 186 56.49 13.18 -32.81
N LYS A 187 56.86 11.93 -33.11
CA LYS A 187 55.90 10.85 -33.37
C LYS A 187 54.99 10.57 -32.16
N PHE A 188 55.54 10.58 -30.95
CA PHE A 188 54.75 10.42 -29.72
C PHE A 188 53.73 11.54 -29.58
N TYR A 189 54.14 12.80 -29.77
CA TYR A 189 53.25 13.95 -29.65
C TYR A 189 52.15 13.95 -30.72
N GLU A 190 52.46 13.59 -31.97
CA GLU A 190 51.46 13.43 -33.05
C GLU A 190 50.38 12.41 -32.66
N VAL A 191 50.79 11.23 -32.18
CA VAL A 191 49.85 10.19 -31.72
C VAL A 191 49.10 10.64 -30.46
N TYR A 192 49.76 11.33 -29.54
CA TYR A 192 49.17 11.87 -28.33
C TYR A 192 48.07 12.89 -28.65
N CYS A 193 48.28 13.80 -29.62
CA CYS A 193 47.27 14.75 -30.08
C CYS A 193 46.00 14.08 -30.62
N GLU A 194 46.10 12.89 -31.22
CA GLU A 194 44.93 12.15 -31.70
C GLU A 194 44.25 11.30 -30.63
N VAL A 195 45.02 10.73 -29.69
CA VAL A 195 44.55 9.78 -28.69
C VAL A 195 44.02 10.48 -27.44
N GLU A 196 44.62 11.59 -27.03
CA GLU A 196 44.22 12.36 -25.85
C GLU A 196 42.78 12.89 -25.92
N PRO A 197 42.30 13.54 -27.01
CA PRO A 197 40.90 13.97 -27.08
C PRO A 197 39.93 12.79 -27.04
N LYS A 198 40.32 11.61 -27.56
CA LYS A 198 39.51 10.39 -27.48
C LYS A 198 39.47 9.83 -26.05
N ARG A 199 40.61 9.85 -25.33
CA ARG A 199 40.68 9.47 -23.92
C ARG A 199 39.86 10.40 -23.04
N GLN A 200 39.96 11.71 -23.26
CA GLN A 200 39.16 12.71 -22.55
C GLN A 200 37.67 12.56 -22.84
N ALA A 201 37.29 12.36 -24.10
CA ALA A 201 35.91 12.12 -24.49
C ALA A 201 35.35 10.81 -23.89
N LEU A 202 36.14 9.74 -23.89
CA LEU A 202 35.78 8.47 -23.26
C LEU A 202 35.58 8.62 -21.75
N ASN A 203 36.52 9.29 -21.06
CA ASN A 203 36.46 9.49 -19.63
C ASN A 203 35.26 10.38 -19.24
N LYS A 204 35.00 11.43 -20.03
CA LYS A 204 33.82 12.29 -19.86
C LYS A 204 32.52 11.52 -20.05
N ALA A 205 32.41 10.71 -21.11
CA ALA A 205 31.22 9.89 -21.37
C ALA A 205 30.99 8.85 -20.26
N ASN A 206 32.05 8.22 -19.74
CA ASN A 206 31.96 7.29 -18.62
C ASN A 206 31.53 7.98 -17.31
N ALA A 207 32.04 9.19 -17.03
CA ALA A 207 31.63 9.97 -15.87
C ALA A 207 30.16 10.42 -15.96
N GLU A 208 29.71 10.83 -17.15
CA GLU A 208 28.31 11.17 -17.42
C GLU A 208 27.39 9.95 -17.27
N LEU A 209 27.82 8.79 -17.79
CA LEU A 209 27.08 7.54 -17.69
C LEU A 209 26.96 7.05 -16.24
N ALA A 210 28.03 7.13 -15.44
CA ALA A 210 28.00 6.82 -14.01
C ALA A 210 27.04 7.75 -13.25
N SER A 211 27.08 9.06 -13.52
CA SER A 211 26.15 10.02 -12.93
C SER A 211 24.70 9.73 -13.30
N ALA A 212 24.44 9.38 -14.57
CA ALA A 212 23.11 9.02 -15.03
C ALA A 212 22.59 7.71 -14.40
N GLN A 213 23.46 6.70 -14.26
CA GLN A 213 23.12 5.43 -13.61
C GLN A 213 22.80 5.60 -12.13
N GLU A 214 23.54 6.46 -11.41
CA GLU A 214 23.25 6.77 -10.01
C GLU A 214 21.94 7.54 -9.84
N LYS A 215 21.65 8.52 -10.72
CA LYS A 215 20.35 9.18 -10.74
C LYS A 215 19.22 8.19 -11.00
N LEU A 216 19.41 7.25 -11.92
CA LEU A 216 18.41 6.25 -12.29
C LEU A 216 18.18 5.22 -11.17
N SER A 217 19.21 4.82 -10.44
CA SER A 217 19.06 3.92 -9.28
C SER A 217 18.27 4.59 -8.15
N ILE A 218 18.54 5.87 -7.87
CA ILE A 218 17.77 6.69 -6.92
C ILE A 218 16.31 6.80 -7.36
N ILE A 219 16.04 7.09 -8.63
CA ILE A 219 14.66 7.20 -9.16
C ILE A 219 13.93 5.85 -9.05
N LYS A 220 14.59 4.74 -9.42
CA LYS A 220 14.00 3.40 -9.29
C LYS A 220 13.67 3.05 -7.83
N ALA A 221 14.56 3.38 -6.89
CA ALA A 221 14.32 3.20 -5.46
C ALA A 221 13.11 4.03 -4.98
N LYS A 222 13.00 5.30 -5.42
CA LYS A 222 11.84 6.17 -5.13
C LYS A 222 10.53 5.60 -5.69
N ILE A 223 10.54 5.10 -6.92
CA ILE A 223 9.34 4.50 -7.55
C ILE A 223 8.89 3.24 -6.79
N ASN A 224 9.82 2.39 -6.37
CA ASN A 224 9.48 1.18 -5.61
C ASN A 224 8.97 1.50 -4.20
N ALA A 225 9.57 2.47 -3.51
CA ALA A 225 9.10 2.94 -2.21
C ALA A 225 7.67 3.53 -2.29
N THR A 226 7.43 4.41 -3.27
CA THR A 226 6.10 5.01 -3.48
C THR A 226 5.04 4.00 -3.92
N LYS A 227 5.40 2.95 -4.69
CA LYS A 227 4.48 1.85 -5.01
C LYS A 227 4.06 1.05 -3.79
N PHE A 228 5.00 0.70 -2.91
CA PHE A 228 4.71 -0.04 -1.68
C PHE A 228 3.80 0.76 -0.74
N GLU A 229 4.07 2.06 -0.61
CA GLU A 229 3.24 2.99 0.15
C GLU A 229 1.83 3.13 -0.45
N ARG A 230 1.70 3.20 -1.77
CA ARG A 230 0.40 3.30 -2.45
C ARG A 230 -0.43 2.01 -2.33
N ALA A 231 0.20 0.84 -2.36
CA ALA A 231 -0.49 -0.44 -2.21
C ALA A 231 -0.97 -0.67 -0.77
N THR A 232 -0.14 -0.32 0.22
CA THR A 232 -0.52 -0.40 1.65
C THR A 232 -1.58 0.64 2.00
N VAL A 233 -1.37 1.91 1.67
CA VAL A 233 -2.35 2.99 1.93
C VAL A 233 -3.66 2.76 1.16
N GLY A 234 -3.62 2.21 -0.06
CA GLY A 234 -4.80 1.90 -0.86
C GLY A 234 -5.72 0.84 -0.23
N GLY A 235 -5.16 -0.29 0.22
CA GLY A 235 -5.94 -1.35 0.88
C GLY A 235 -6.47 -0.93 2.26
N LEU A 236 -5.68 -0.16 3.00
CA LEU A 236 -6.12 0.44 4.27
C LEU A 236 -7.23 1.49 4.07
N ALA A 237 -7.19 2.26 2.99
CA ALA A 237 -8.21 3.26 2.69
C ALA A 237 -9.58 2.63 2.36
N SER A 238 -9.62 1.55 1.59
CA SER A 238 -10.88 0.85 1.30
C SER A 238 -11.49 0.21 2.55
N GLU A 239 -10.67 -0.38 3.42
CA GLU A 239 -11.14 -0.93 4.70
C GLU A 239 -11.65 0.17 5.63
N ASN A 240 -11.00 1.35 5.65
CA ASN A 240 -11.44 2.52 6.42
C ASN A 240 -12.86 2.96 6.02
N VAL A 241 -13.13 3.09 4.72
CA VAL A 241 -14.47 3.44 4.20
C VAL A 241 -15.49 2.37 4.59
N ARG A 242 -15.17 1.10 4.37
CA ARG A 242 -16.06 -0.02 4.69
C ARG A 242 -16.43 -0.08 6.17
N TRP A 243 -15.46 0.10 7.06
CA TRP A 243 -15.71 0.10 8.51
C TRP A 243 -16.53 1.33 8.93
N ALA A 244 -16.25 2.50 8.36
CA ALA A 244 -17.03 3.72 8.64
C ALA A 244 -18.50 3.58 8.20
N GLU A 245 -18.75 3.02 7.02
CA GLU A 245 -20.10 2.70 6.55
C GLU A 245 -20.79 1.67 7.46
N THR A 246 -20.06 0.64 7.90
CA THR A 246 -20.60 -0.38 8.81
C THR A 246 -20.99 0.23 10.16
N VAL A 247 -20.16 1.13 10.71
CA VAL A 247 -20.48 1.87 11.95
C VAL A 247 -21.71 2.76 11.74
N ALA A 248 -21.82 3.45 10.61
CA ALA A 248 -23.00 4.25 10.29
C ALA A 248 -24.28 3.39 10.21
N ASN A 249 -24.19 2.20 9.61
CA ASN A 249 -25.29 1.23 9.57
C ASN A 249 -25.67 0.74 10.96
N PHE A 250 -24.70 0.42 11.83
CA PHE A 250 -25.00 0.04 13.22
C PHE A 250 -25.64 1.18 14.02
N ARG A 251 -25.21 2.43 13.80
CA ARG A 251 -25.86 3.61 14.40
C ARG A 251 -27.29 3.80 13.92
N HIS A 252 -27.58 3.47 12.65
CA HIS A 252 -28.94 3.47 12.13
C HIS A 252 -29.77 2.36 12.79
N GLN A 253 -29.25 1.14 12.86
CA GLN A 253 -29.90 0.01 13.51
C GLN A 253 -30.18 0.27 14.99
N GLU A 254 -29.27 0.92 15.72
CA GLU A 254 -29.47 1.26 17.13
C GLU A 254 -30.71 2.15 17.34
N ARG A 255 -31.00 3.06 16.38
CA ARG A 255 -32.17 3.95 16.44
C ARG A 255 -33.48 3.21 16.20
N THR A 256 -33.49 2.23 15.28
CA THR A 256 -34.69 1.46 14.93
C THR A 256 -34.91 0.24 15.82
N LEU A 257 -33.88 -0.17 16.58
CA LEU A 257 -33.85 -1.39 17.37
C LEU A 257 -35.04 -1.55 18.32
N CYS A 258 -35.54 -0.46 18.91
CA CYS A 258 -36.69 -0.52 19.81
C CYS A 258 -37.98 -0.97 19.10
N GLY A 259 -38.19 -0.55 17.85
CA GLY A 259 -39.31 -0.97 17.02
C GLY A 259 -39.13 -2.41 16.53
N ASP A 260 -37.93 -2.72 16.04
CA ASP A 260 -37.59 -4.05 15.52
C ASP A 260 -37.75 -5.12 16.62
N VAL A 261 -37.19 -4.89 17.82
CA VAL A 261 -37.32 -5.80 18.97
C VAL A 261 -38.78 -5.89 19.45
N LEU A 262 -39.54 -4.81 19.37
CA LEU A 262 -40.96 -4.83 19.73
C LEU A 262 -41.77 -5.74 18.79
N LEU A 263 -41.53 -5.66 17.48
CA LEU A 263 -42.19 -6.53 16.51
C LEU A 263 -41.83 -8.01 16.74
N ILE A 264 -40.56 -8.29 16.99
CA ILE A 264 -40.05 -9.65 17.15
C ILE A 264 -40.57 -10.29 18.44
N THR A 265 -40.58 -9.53 19.53
CA THR A 265 -41.15 -10.02 20.79
C THR A 265 -42.65 -10.18 20.72
N ALA A 266 -43.36 -9.36 19.94
CA ALA A 266 -44.77 -9.59 19.62
C ALA A 266 -44.98 -10.88 18.82
N PHE A 267 -44.12 -11.14 17.82
CA PHE A 267 -44.14 -12.35 17.01
C PHE A 267 -43.98 -13.60 17.89
N VAL A 268 -42.92 -13.65 18.70
CA VAL A 268 -42.65 -14.81 19.58
C VAL A 268 -43.77 -15.02 20.60
N SER A 269 -44.31 -13.94 21.17
CA SER A 269 -45.30 -14.04 22.26
C SER A 269 -46.71 -14.41 21.79
N TYR A 270 -47.11 -14.04 20.56
CA TYR A 270 -48.51 -14.15 20.13
C TYR A 270 -48.74 -14.94 18.85
N LEU A 271 -47.77 -15.03 17.92
CA LEU A 271 -48.02 -15.58 16.59
C LEU A 271 -47.90 -17.10 16.51
N GLY A 272 -47.32 -17.76 17.51
CA GLY A 272 -47.18 -19.22 17.53
C GLY A 272 -48.49 -19.99 17.36
N PHE A 273 -49.60 -19.45 17.85
CA PHE A 273 -50.93 -20.08 17.82
C PHE A 273 -51.67 -19.96 16.49
N PHE A 274 -51.28 -19.00 15.65
CA PHE A 274 -52.00 -18.63 14.44
C PHE A 274 -51.47 -19.37 13.22
N THR A 275 -52.36 -19.68 12.27
CA THR A 275 -51.97 -20.20 10.95
C THR A 275 -51.33 -19.11 10.09
N LYS A 276 -50.64 -19.52 9.02
CA LYS A 276 -49.88 -18.65 8.10
C LYS A 276 -50.67 -17.40 7.67
N ARG A 277 -51.95 -17.54 7.36
CA ARG A 277 -52.81 -16.42 6.92
C ARG A 277 -52.91 -15.33 7.98
N TYR A 278 -53.17 -15.70 9.23
CA TYR A 278 -53.31 -14.75 10.33
C TYR A 278 -51.97 -14.19 10.79
N ARG A 279 -50.88 -14.96 10.65
CA ARG A 279 -49.52 -14.44 10.88
C ARG A 279 -49.19 -13.31 9.91
N HIS A 280 -49.44 -13.52 8.62
CA HIS A 280 -49.24 -12.49 7.59
C HIS A 280 -50.12 -11.26 7.86
N GLU A 281 -51.39 -11.45 8.19
CA GLU A 281 -52.30 -10.34 8.48
C GLU A 281 -51.85 -9.48 9.68
N LEU A 282 -51.51 -10.12 10.80
CA LEU A 282 -51.03 -9.42 11.99
C LEU A 282 -49.67 -8.79 11.76
N MET A 283 -48.73 -9.54 11.18
CA MET A 283 -47.36 -9.09 11.03
C MET A 283 -47.22 -8.05 9.93
N ASP A 284 -47.61 -8.38 8.70
CA ASP A 284 -47.33 -7.58 7.51
C ASP A 284 -48.32 -6.43 7.33
N ASN A 285 -49.61 -6.67 7.59
CA ASN A 285 -50.65 -5.66 7.38
C ASN A 285 -50.92 -4.81 8.63
N THR A 286 -50.76 -5.36 9.83
CA THR A 286 -51.15 -4.66 11.07
C THR A 286 -49.97 -4.04 11.83
N TRP A 287 -48.84 -4.74 11.94
CA TRP A 287 -47.74 -4.31 12.83
C TRP A 287 -46.57 -3.67 12.09
N LYS A 288 -46.08 -4.28 11.01
CA LYS A 288 -44.94 -3.76 10.23
C LYS A 288 -45.10 -2.29 9.80
N PRO A 289 -46.27 -1.80 9.34
CA PRO A 289 -46.42 -0.41 8.91
C PRO A 289 -46.09 0.64 9.98
N TYR A 290 -46.12 0.25 11.26
CA TYR A 290 -45.91 1.17 12.39
C TYR A 290 -44.64 0.91 13.19
N LEU A 291 -44.02 -0.27 13.06
CA LEU A 291 -43.01 -0.75 14.01
C LEU A 291 -41.62 -0.98 13.44
N ILE A 292 -41.43 -1.10 12.13
CA ILE A 292 -40.18 -1.63 11.58
C ILE A 292 -39.53 -0.74 10.52
N THR A 293 -38.22 -0.93 10.38
CA THR A 293 -37.44 -0.56 9.20
C THR A 293 -37.94 -1.32 7.96
N PRO A 294 -38.19 -0.65 6.82
CA PRO A 294 -38.63 -1.33 5.60
C PRO A 294 -37.68 -2.47 5.19
N GLY A 295 -38.23 -3.65 4.90
CA GLY A 295 -37.48 -4.78 4.34
C GLY A 295 -36.73 -5.67 5.35
N LEU A 296 -36.81 -5.41 6.66
CA LEU A 296 -36.20 -6.28 7.66
C LEU A 296 -37.07 -7.52 7.94
N ASP A 297 -36.46 -8.71 7.87
CA ASP A 297 -37.10 -9.96 8.27
C ASP A 297 -37.12 -10.08 9.81
N PRO A 298 -38.29 -10.22 10.45
CA PRO A 298 -38.38 -10.37 11.91
C PRO A 298 -37.60 -11.58 12.47
N LEU A 299 -37.37 -12.63 11.68
CA LEU A 299 -36.62 -13.79 12.15
C LEU A 299 -35.11 -13.55 12.18
N ALA A 300 -34.59 -12.64 11.33
CA ALA A 300 -33.16 -12.43 11.17
C ALA A 300 -32.47 -11.87 12.43
N MET A 301 -33.20 -11.35 13.42
CA MET A 301 -32.58 -10.97 14.70
C MET A 301 -32.53 -12.13 15.72
N LEU A 302 -33.31 -13.19 15.55
CA LEU A 302 -33.36 -14.31 16.50
C LEU A 302 -32.56 -15.53 16.02
N MET A 303 -32.39 -15.67 14.71
CA MET A 303 -31.69 -16.78 14.09
C MET A 303 -30.82 -16.28 12.93
N ASP A 304 -29.71 -16.97 12.70
CA ASP A 304 -28.89 -16.80 11.50
C ASP A 304 -29.01 -18.00 10.55
N ASP A 305 -28.32 -17.91 9.41
CA ASP A 305 -28.31 -18.98 8.41
C ASP A 305 -27.66 -20.28 8.93
N ALA A 306 -26.78 -20.18 9.93
CA ALA A 306 -26.14 -21.34 10.55
C ALA A 306 -27.12 -22.08 11.47
N ASP A 307 -27.93 -21.36 12.24
CA ASP A 307 -29.03 -21.94 13.00
C ASP A 307 -30.03 -22.66 12.08
N LEU A 308 -30.41 -22.02 10.96
CA LEU A 308 -31.32 -22.61 9.98
C LEU A 308 -30.76 -23.90 9.39
N ALA A 309 -29.50 -23.88 8.95
CA ALA A 309 -28.83 -25.05 8.41
C ALA A 309 -28.75 -26.18 9.45
N THR A 310 -28.49 -25.84 10.71
CA THR A 310 -28.49 -26.80 11.81
C THR A 310 -29.85 -27.43 11.99
N TRP A 311 -30.94 -26.65 12.03
CA TRP A 311 -32.28 -27.18 12.18
C TRP A 311 -32.72 -28.06 11.01
N GLN A 312 -32.34 -27.69 9.79
CA GLN A 312 -32.59 -28.52 8.60
C GLN A 312 -31.85 -29.86 8.67
N ASN A 313 -30.60 -29.86 9.13
CA ASN A 313 -29.84 -31.09 9.37
C ASN A 313 -30.45 -31.94 10.50
N GLU A 314 -31.06 -31.31 11.51
CA GLU A 314 -31.85 -31.98 12.56
C GLU A 314 -33.22 -32.50 12.04
N GLY A 315 -33.58 -32.23 10.78
CA GLY A 315 -34.80 -32.72 10.15
C GLY A 315 -36.01 -31.78 10.21
N LEU A 316 -35.79 -30.49 10.51
CA LEU A 316 -36.82 -29.46 10.36
C LEU A 316 -37.14 -29.27 8.87
N PRO A 317 -38.42 -29.21 8.47
CA PRO A 317 -38.79 -28.87 7.11
C PRO A 317 -38.27 -27.46 6.70
N ALA A 318 -37.90 -27.30 5.43
CA ALA A 318 -37.33 -26.06 4.91
C ALA A 318 -38.36 -24.95 4.65
N ASP A 319 -39.64 -25.18 4.95
CA ASP A 319 -40.67 -24.17 4.75
C ASP A 319 -40.66 -23.08 5.84
N ARG A 320 -41.10 -21.89 5.46
CA ARG A 320 -41.09 -20.70 6.32
C ARG A 320 -41.85 -20.89 7.63
N MET A 321 -42.95 -21.63 7.65
CA MET A 321 -43.77 -21.81 8.84
C MET A 321 -43.05 -22.72 9.85
N SER A 322 -42.37 -23.76 9.37
CA SER A 322 -41.52 -24.61 10.21
C SER A 322 -40.36 -23.84 10.82
N THR A 323 -39.68 -22.99 10.03
CA THR A 323 -38.64 -22.09 10.53
C THR A 323 -39.17 -21.16 11.61
N GLU A 324 -40.30 -20.49 11.36
CA GLU A 324 -40.96 -19.61 12.33
C GLU A 324 -41.30 -20.34 13.64
N ASN A 325 -41.83 -21.55 13.57
CA ASN A 325 -42.15 -22.35 14.75
C ASN A 325 -40.89 -22.75 15.52
N ALA A 326 -39.82 -23.13 14.83
CA ALA A 326 -38.54 -23.45 15.44
C ALA A 326 -37.98 -22.23 16.18
N THR A 327 -38.01 -21.04 15.56
CA THR A 327 -37.59 -19.79 16.20
C THR A 327 -38.41 -19.49 17.44
N ILE A 328 -39.73 -19.65 17.39
CA ILE A 328 -40.60 -19.44 18.55
C ILE A 328 -40.24 -20.44 19.65
N LEU A 329 -40.04 -21.71 19.31
CA LEU A 329 -39.73 -22.75 20.29
C LEU A 329 -38.40 -22.50 20.99
N THR A 330 -37.38 -22.07 20.27
CA THR A 330 -36.04 -21.79 20.82
C THR A 330 -35.97 -20.46 21.57
N SER A 331 -36.83 -19.50 21.25
CA SER A 331 -36.81 -18.16 21.84
C SER A 331 -37.82 -17.93 22.97
N CYS A 332 -38.82 -18.80 23.12
CA CYS A 332 -39.82 -18.67 24.19
C CYS A 332 -39.25 -19.04 25.56
N GLU A 333 -39.52 -18.23 26.59
CA GLU A 333 -39.19 -18.60 27.99
C GLU A 333 -40.07 -19.74 28.52
N ARG A 334 -41.23 -19.99 27.90
CA ARG A 334 -42.13 -21.09 28.22
C ARG A 334 -42.10 -22.12 27.13
N TRP A 335 -42.25 -23.37 27.53
CA TRP A 335 -42.44 -24.48 26.61
C TRP A 335 -43.80 -24.34 25.90
N PRO A 336 -43.82 -23.99 24.60
CA PRO A 336 -45.06 -23.88 23.85
C PRO A 336 -45.63 -25.28 23.58
N LEU A 337 -46.95 -25.38 23.59
CA LEU A 337 -47.63 -26.62 23.19
C LEU A 337 -47.47 -26.82 21.69
N MET A 338 -46.82 -27.92 21.30
CA MET A 338 -46.64 -28.28 19.91
C MET A 338 -47.80 -29.16 19.43
N VAL A 339 -48.56 -28.66 18.44
CA VAL A 339 -49.63 -29.41 17.76
C VAL A 339 -49.06 -29.93 16.45
N ASP A 340 -48.64 -31.20 16.44
CA ASP A 340 -47.91 -31.81 15.33
C ASP A 340 -48.56 -33.13 14.87
N PRO A 341 -49.61 -33.07 14.03
CA PRO A 341 -50.29 -34.26 13.52
C PRO A 341 -49.41 -35.08 12.55
N GLN A 342 -48.40 -34.46 11.93
CA GLN A 342 -47.52 -35.10 10.95
C GLN A 342 -46.24 -35.69 11.58
N LEU A 343 -46.05 -35.51 12.88
CA LEU A 343 -44.90 -35.97 13.67
C LEU A 343 -43.55 -35.40 13.20
N GLN A 344 -43.55 -34.34 12.38
CA GLN A 344 -42.34 -33.72 11.84
C GLN A 344 -41.60 -32.92 12.92
N GLY A 345 -42.33 -32.13 13.70
CA GLY A 345 -41.79 -31.37 14.82
C GLY A 345 -41.27 -32.30 15.93
N ILE A 346 -42.00 -33.38 16.23
CA ILE A 346 -41.54 -34.40 17.20
C ILE A 346 -40.25 -35.06 16.73
N LYS A 347 -40.14 -35.40 15.44
CA LYS A 347 -38.91 -35.96 14.87
C LYS A 347 -37.74 -34.99 15.01
N TRP A 348 -37.95 -33.72 14.67
CA TRP A 348 -36.92 -32.68 14.82
C TRP A 348 -36.46 -32.55 16.27
N ILE A 349 -37.38 -32.52 17.24
CA ILE A 349 -37.04 -32.42 18.68
C ILE A 349 -36.23 -33.63 19.16
N LYS A 350 -36.60 -34.84 18.73
CA LYS A 350 -35.84 -36.05 19.05
C LYS A 350 -34.42 -36.01 18.53
N ASN A 351 -34.23 -35.54 17.30
CA ASN A 351 -32.90 -35.41 16.70
C ASN A 351 -32.08 -34.30 17.37
N LYS A 352 -32.71 -33.16 17.71
CA LYS A 352 -32.06 -32.01 18.33
C LYS A 352 -31.54 -32.30 19.74
N TYR A 353 -32.28 -33.07 20.54
CA TYR A 353 -31.95 -33.35 21.95
C TYR A 353 -31.57 -34.81 22.21
N THR A 354 -31.08 -35.51 21.17
CA THR A 354 -30.89 -36.99 21.13
C THR A 354 -30.35 -37.59 22.43
N ASP A 355 -29.30 -37.01 23.02
CA ASP A 355 -28.57 -37.61 24.14
C ASP A 355 -29.23 -37.39 25.51
N ASP A 356 -30.05 -36.34 25.66
CA ASP A 356 -30.63 -35.90 26.95
C ASP A 356 -32.17 -35.99 26.99
N LEU A 357 -32.81 -36.56 25.95
CA LEU A 357 -34.27 -36.54 25.82
C LEU A 357 -34.96 -37.73 26.48
N TRP A 358 -35.76 -37.44 27.50
CA TRP A 358 -36.66 -38.42 28.14
C TRP A 358 -38.08 -38.25 27.61
N VAL A 359 -38.64 -39.30 27.00
CA VAL A 359 -39.99 -39.28 26.42
C VAL A 359 -40.95 -40.10 27.28
N ILE A 360 -41.89 -39.42 27.92
CA ILE A 360 -42.95 -40.03 28.73
C ILE A 360 -44.33 -39.69 28.16
N ARG A 361 -45.29 -40.60 28.33
CA ARG A 361 -46.71 -40.33 28.04
C ARG A 361 -47.48 -40.12 29.34
N ILE A 362 -48.48 -39.23 29.30
CA ILE A 362 -49.38 -39.02 30.45
C ILE A 362 -49.99 -40.38 30.83
N GLY A 363 -49.82 -40.77 32.10
CA GLY A 363 -50.27 -42.05 32.64
C GLY A 363 -49.20 -43.14 32.75
N GLN A 364 -48.00 -42.95 32.20
CA GLN A 364 -46.85 -43.80 32.48
C GLN A 364 -46.13 -43.27 33.74
N LYS A 365 -45.92 -44.12 34.75
CA LYS A 365 -44.97 -43.81 35.83
C LYS A 365 -43.58 -43.97 35.24
N GLY A 366 -42.84 -42.86 35.19
CA GLY A 366 -41.47 -42.79 34.67
C GLY A 366 -40.47 -43.51 35.55
#